data_AF-A0A6M1LN01-F1
#
_entry.id   AF-A0A6M1LN01-F1
#
_cell.length_a   1.000
_cell.length_b   1.000
_cell.length_c   1.000
_cell.angle_alpha   90.00
_cell.angle_beta   90.00
_cell.angle_gamma   90.00
#
_symmetry.space_group_name_H-M   'P 1'
#
loop_
_entity.id
_entity.type
_entity.pdbx_description
1 polymer ?
#
loop_
_entity_poly.entity_id
_entity_poly.type
_entity_poly.pdbx_seq_one_letter_code
_entity_poly.pdbx_strand_id
1 'polypeptide(L)'
;MARHDPLAALLKLRGLEVAAARRDLVARQAGAAAAAEREAAARRAMEAELAGGGDFADSLAAWLPVARAARERAAGEAALASQAVEAARMALAQQRAQERAVEWLRDRRKQEARDKAMRAEQNALDEASQRRGHTSGPVA
;
A
#
# COMPACT_ATOMS: atom_id res chain seq x y z
N MET A 1 -32.12 14.47 9.01
CA MET A 1 -30.88 13.69 9.25
C MET A 1 -30.00 13.80 8.01
N ALA A 2 -28.78 14.32 8.16
CA ALA A 2 -27.85 14.41 7.04
C ALA A 2 -27.56 12.99 6.52
N ARG A 3 -27.86 12.74 5.24
CA ARG A 3 -27.62 11.44 4.61
C ARG A 3 -26.12 11.16 4.68
N HIS A 4 -25.71 10.11 5.38
CA HIS A 4 -24.30 9.70 5.45
C HIS A 4 -23.77 9.48 4.03
N ASP A 5 -22.65 10.12 3.67
CA ASP A 5 -21.98 9.91 2.39
C ASP A 5 -21.18 8.59 2.44
N PRO A 6 -21.64 7.52 1.76
CA PRO A 6 -20.98 6.22 1.81
C PRO A 6 -19.56 6.26 1.21
N LEU A 7 -19.29 7.15 0.24
CA LEU A 7 -17.96 7.26 -0.35
C LEU A 7 -16.98 7.96 0.59
N ALA A 8 -17.45 8.92 1.39
CA ALA A 8 -16.63 9.51 2.44
C ALA A 8 -16.27 8.48 3.52
N ALA A 9 -17.21 7.63 3.92
CA ALA A 9 -16.95 6.54 4.87
C ALA A 9 -15.95 5.52 4.29
N LEU A 10 -16.12 5.12 3.02
CA LEU A 10 -15.21 4.20 2.34
C LEU A 10 -13.80 4.80 2.22
N LEU A 11 -13.67 6.08 1.88
CA LEU A 11 -12.38 6.75 1.79
C LEU A 11 -11.64 6.76 3.14
N LYS A 12 -12.38 7.00 4.24
CA LYS A 12 -11.82 6.90 5.59
C LYS A 12 -11.30 5.50 5.89
N LEU A 13 -12.05 4.46 5.51
CA LEU A 13 -11.61 3.07 5.65
C LEU A 13 -10.34 2.80 4.84
N ARG A 14 -10.29 3.23 3.57
CA ARG A 14 -9.10 3.07 2.72
C ARG A 14 -7.86 3.75 3.30
N GLY A 15 -8.02 4.96 3.86
CA GLY A 15 -6.92 5.64 4.54
C GLY A 15 -6.37 4.86 5.74
N LEU A 16 -7.25 4.18 6.51
CA LEU A 16 -6.83 3.31 7.61
C LEU A 16 -6.08 2.06 7.10
N GLU A 17 -6.53 1.46 6.00
CA GLU A 17 -5.87 0.31 5.38
C GLU A 17 -4.49 0.67 4.81
N VAL A 18 -4.35 1.83 4.18
CA VAL A 18 -3.05 2.36 3.73
C VAL A 18 -2.12 2.61 4.92
N ALA A 19 -2.64 3.18 6.01
CA ALA A 19 -1.86 3.39 7.22
C ALA A 19 -1.41 2.06 7.86
N ALA A 20 -2.27 1.03 7.85
CA ALA A 20 -1.94 -0.31 8.32
C ALA A 20 -0.87 -0.97 7.45
N ALA A 21 -1.02 -0.94 6.12
CA ALA A 21 -0.03 -1.48 5.18
C ALA A 21 1.33 -0.77 5.30
N ARG A 22 1.34 0.54 5.57
CA ARG A 22 2.58 1.29 5.85
C ARG A 22 3.26 0.80 7.12
N ARG A 23 2.50 0.57 8.20
CA ARG A 23 3.06 0.04 9.46
C ARG A 23 3.61 -1.37 9.28
N ASP A 24 2.91 -2.24 8.56
CA ASP A 24 3.40 -3.59 8.26
C ASP A 24 4.70 -3.53 7.44
N LEU A 25 4.78 -2.70 6.39
CA LEU A 25 6.01 -2.52 5.61
C LEU A 25 7.20 -2.11 6.49
N VAL A 26 7.00 -1.14 7.40
CA VAL A 26 8.06 -0.72 8.34
C VAL A 26 8.48 -1.87 9.25
N ALA A 27 7.53 -2.65 9.77
CA ALA A 27 7.83 -3.81 10.59
C ALA A 27 8.61 -4.89 9.82
N ARG A 28 8.24 -5.16 8.56
CA ARG A 28 8.97 -6.11 7.69
C ARG A 28 10.38 -5.62 7.37
N GLN A 29 10.56 -4.32 7.12
CA GLN A 29 11.88 -3.73 6.87
C GLN A 29 12.79 -3.87 8.09
N ALA A 30 12.28 -3.60 9.29
CA ALA A 30 13.04 -3.80 10.52
C ALA A 30 13.40 -5.30 10.72
N GLY A 31 12.46 -6.21 10.47
CA GLY A 31 12.69 -7.64 10.53
C GLY A 31 13.75 -8.13 9.53
N ALA A 32 13.71 -7.62 8.29
CA ALA A 32 14.69 -7.94 7.25
C ALA A 32 16.09 -7.42 7.59
N ALA A 33 16.20 -6.21 8.13
CA ALA A 33 17.47 -5.67 8.61
C ALA A 33 18.06 -6.54 9.73
N ALA A 34 17.24 -6.93 10.71
CA ALA A 34 17.69 -7.81 11.79
C ALA A 34 18.11 -9.20 11.28
N ALA A 35 17.40 -9.78 10.31
CA ALA A 35 17.77 -11.05 9.70
C ALA A 35 19.09 -10.97 8.92
N ALA A 36 19.30 -9.89 8.15
CA ALA A 36 20.54 -9.64 7.43
C ALA A 36 21.74 -9.47 8.38
N GLU A 37 21.55 -8.79 9.52
CA GLU A 37 22.60 -8.68 10.54
C GLU A 37 22.94 -10.04 11.17
N ARG A 38 21.94 -10.90 11.42
CA ARG A 38 22.19 -12.27 11.91
C ARG A 38 22.95 -13.12 10.88
N GLU A 39 22.59 -13.04 9.61
CA GLU A 39 23.33 -13.71 8.53
C GLU A 39 24.78 -13.22 8.47
N ALA A 40 24.99 -11.90 8.50
CA ALA A 40 26.32 -11.32 8.47
C ALA A 40 27.16 -11.73 9.69
N ALA A 41 26.55 -11.76 10.88
CA ALA A 41 27.20 -12.24 12.10
C ALA A 41 27.58 -13.72 12.02
N ALA A 42 26.69 -14.57 11.51
CA ALA A 42 26.96 -16.00 11.32
C ALA A 42 28.12 -16.24 10.34
N ARG A 43 28.19 -15.46 9.26
CA ARG A 43 29.30 -15.50 8.31
C ARG A 43 30.62 -15.06 8.96
N ARG A 44 30.63 -13.92 9.67
CA ARG A 44 31.84 -13.42 10.36
C ARG A 44 32.35 -14.40 11.42
N ALA A 45 31.44 -15.02 12.18
CA ALA A 45 31.81 -16.04 13.16
C ALA A 45 32.49 -17.23 12.49
N MET A 46 31.94 -17.69 11.36
CA MET A 46 32.54 -18.79 10.60
C MET A 46 33.92 -18.43 10.04
N GLU A 47 34.10 -17.22 9.51
CA GLU A 47 35.39 -16.74 9.00
C GLU A 47 36.44 -16.61 10.10
N ALA A 48 36.06 -16.10 11.28
CA ALA A 48 36.96 -15.96 12.42
C ALA A 48 37.49 -17.32 12.91
N GLU A 49 36.60 -18.32 13.04
CA GLU A 49 36.98 -19.68 13.46
C GLU A 49 37.88 -20.38 12.44
N LEU A 50 37.66 -20.15 11.14
CA LEU A 50 38.51 -20.70 10.08
C LEU A 50 39.89 -20.02 9.99
N ALA A 51 39.97 -18.73 10.31
CA ALA A 51 41.21 -17.96 10.30
C ALA A 51 42.09 -18.24 11.55
N GLY A 52 41.50 -18.71 12.64
CA GLY A 52 42.16 -18.96 13.93
C GLY A 52 43.21 -20.08 13.94
N GLY A 53 43.34 -20.84 12.85
CA GLY A 53 44.52 -21.66 12.55
C GLY A 53 45.02 -22.58 13.67
N GLY A 54 44.43 -23.77 13.78
CA GLY A 54 45.15 -25.00 14.17
C GLY A 54 45.57 -25.16 15.64
N ASP A 55 44.72 -25.83 16.42
CA ASP A 55 45.17 -26.78 17.48
C ASP A 55 44.09 -27.81 17.86
N PHE A 56 42.88 -27.72 17.28
CA PHE A 56 41.76 -28.61 17.56
C PHE A 56 41.09 -29.17 16.29
N ALA A 57 41.86 -29.79 15.39
CA ALA A 57 41.36 -30.29 14.11
C ALA A 57 40.10 -31.19 14.25
N ASP A 58 40.05 -32.04 15.27
CA ASP A 58 38.91 -32.93 15.53
C ASP A 58 37.65 -32.18 16.02
N SER A 59 37.82 -31.13 16.85
CA SER A 59 36.68 -30.33 17.30
C SER A 59 36.17 -29.43 16.18
N LEU A 60 37.05 -28.92 15.32
CA LEU A 60 36.69 -28.15 14.13
C LEU A 60 35.91 -29.01 13.13
N ALA A 61 36.33 -30.27 12.92
CA ALA A 61 35.63 -31.21 12.05
C ALA A 61 34.21 -31.54 12.55
N ALA A 62 34.01 -31.64 13.87
CA ALA A 62 32.69 -31.84 14.46
C ALA A 62 31.80 -30.59 14.43
N TRP A 63 32.39 -29.40 14.58
CA TRP A 63 31.67 -28.12 14.63
C TRP A 63 31.27 -27.60 13.24
N LEU A 64 32.12 -27.77 12.22
CA LEU A 64 31.95 -27.15 10.91
C LEU A 64 30.62 -27.48 10.20
N PRO A 65 30.10 -28.73 10.24
CA PRO A 65 28.78 -29.03 9.66
C PRO A 65 27.65 -28.27 10.34
N VAL A 66 27.69 -28.14 11.67
CA VAL A 66 26.68 -27.42 12.47
C VAL A 66 26.75 -25.92 12.16
N ALA A 67 27.95 -25.36 12.07
CA ALA A 67 28.17 -23.96 11.71
C ALA A 67 27.65 -23.65 10.29
N ARG A 68 27.93 -24.52 9.32
CA ARG A 68 27.38 -24.42 7.95
C ARG A 68 25.86 -24.44 7.96
N ALA A 69 25.26 -25.40 8.67
CA ALA A 69 23.80 -25.48 8.77
C ALA A 69 23.18 -24.26 9.47
N ALA A 70 23.85 -23.65 10.44
CA ALA A 70 23.40 -22.41 11.06
C ALA A 70 23.49 -21.22 10.10
N ARG A 71 24.60 -21.11 9.33
CA ARG A 71 24.77 -20.07 8.31
C ARG A 71 23.72 -20.17 7.21
N GLU A 72 23.50 -21.36 6.66
CA GLU A 72 22.49 -21.57 5.61
C GLU A 72 21.08 -21.25 6.11
N ARG A 73 20.75 -21.61 7.36
CA ARG A 73 19.48 -21.20 7.97
C ARG A 73 19.35 -19.68 8.07
N ALA A 74 20.38 -18.99 8.55
CA ALA A 74 20.37 -17.54 8.65
C ALA A 74 20.25 -16.84 7.28
N ALA A 75 20.94 -17.37 6.25
CA ALA A 75 20.80 -16.89 4.88
C ALA A 75 19.38 -17.11 4.32
N GLY A 76 18.79 -18.28 4.58
CA GLY A 76 17.40 -18.57 4.24
C GLY A 76 16.40 -17.63 4.93
N GLU A 77 16.59 -17.36 6.22
CA GLU A 77 15.77 -16.39 6.97
C GLU A 77 15.88 -14.98 6.39
N ALA A 78 17.09 -14.53 6.05
CA ALA A 78 17.31 -13.21 5.44
C ALA A 78 16.65 -13.11 4.07
N ALA A 79 16.74 -14.15 3.24
CA ALA A 79 16.08 -14.22 1.94
C ALA A 79 14.55 -14.17 2.07
N LEU A 80 13.97 -14.94 2.99
CA LEU A 80 12.53 -14.93 3.26
C LEU A 80 12.05 -13.57 3.78
N ALA A 81 12.82 -12.95 4.68
CA ALA A 81 12.49 -11.62 5.20
C ALA A 81 12.54 -10.54 4.11
N SER A 82 13.50 -10.63 3.18
CA SER A 82 13.58 -9.76 2.00
C SER A 82 12.35 -9.92 1.08
N GLN A 83 11.95 -11.17 0.79
CA GLN A 83 10.74 -11.43 0.02
C GLN A 83 9.48 -10.89 0.70
N ALA A 84 9.40 -10.98 2.04
CA ALA A 84 8.30 -10.41 2.81
C ALA A 84 8.24 -8.88 2.71
N VAL A 85 9.37 -8.19 2.61
CA VAL A 85 9.43 -6.74 2.36
C VAL A 85 8.87 -6.41 0.98
N GLU A 86 9.25 -7.15 -0.07
CA GLU A 86 8.71 -6.92 -1.41
C GLU A 86 7.20 -7.18 -1.48
N ALA A 87 6.72 -8.25 -0.84
CA ALA A 87 5.28 -8.51 -0.72
C ALA A 87 4.54 -7.36 0.00
N ALA A 88 5.11 -6.81 1.08
CA ALA A 88 4.54 -5.67 1.79
C ALA A 88 4.53 -4.37 0.95
N ARG A 89 5.56 -4.15 0.11
CA ARG A 89 5.59 -3.03 -0.84
C ARG A 89 4.49 -3.14 -1.88
N MET A 90 4.30 -4.33 -2.46
CA MET A 90 3.22 -4.59 -3.42
C MET A 90 1.84 -4.38 -2.76
N ALA A 91 1.65 -4.88 -1.54
CA ALA A 91 0.42 -4.68 -0.78
C ALA A 91 0.14 -3.18 -0.53
N LEU A 92 1.14 -2.39 -0.11
CA LEU A 92 0.97 -0.95 0.07
C LEU A 92 0.61 -0.23 -1.24
N ALA A 93 1.25 -0.61 -2.36
CA ALA A 93 0.91 -0.07 -3.67
C ALA A 93 -0.54 -0.37 -4.06
N GLN A 94 -1.00 -1.60 -3.81
CA GLN A 94 -2.38 -2.02 -4.05
C GLN A 94 -3.38 -1.22 -3.19
N GLN A 95 -3.10 -1.01 -1.91
CA GLN A 95 -3.97 -0.21 -1.03
C GLN A 95 -4.06 1.25 -1.51
N ARG A 96 -2.95 1.86 -1.91
CA ARG A 96 -2.92 3.22 -2.49
C ARG A 96 -3.67 3.32 -3.82
N ALA A 97 -3.65 2.26 -4.63
CA ALA A 97 -4.43 2.23 -5.87
C ALA A 97 -5.94 2.19 -5.57
N GLN A 98 -6.35 1.38 -4.59
CA GLN A 98 -7.75 1.28 -4.15
C GLN A 98 -8.25 2.58 -3.52
N GLU A 99 -7.44 3.25 -2.70
CA GLU A 99 -7.74 4.58 -2.16
C GLU A 99 -7.99 5.61 -3.27
N ARG A 100 -7.04 5.73 -4.22
CA ARG A 100 -7.17 6.64 -5.37
C ARG A 100 -8.38 6.34 -6.24
N ALA A 101 -8.75 5.08 -6.40
CA ALA A 101 -9.95 4.70 -7.15
C ALA A 101 -11.23 5.23 -6.49
N VAL A 102 -11.30 5.21 -5.15
CA VAL A 102 -12.45 5.75 -4.40
C VAL A 102 -12.48 7.28 -4.48
N GLU A 103 -11.33 7.95 -4.37
CA GLU A 103 -11.23 9.40 -4.56
C GLU A 103 -11.74 9.82 -5.95
N TRP A 104 -11.25 9.15 -6.98
CA TRP A 104 -11.66 9.39 -8.36
C TRP A 104 -13.18 9.22 -8.55
N LEU A 105 -13.77 8.14 -8.00
CA LEU A 105 -15.20 7.89 -8.08
C LEU A 105 -16.03 8.99 -7.38
N ARG A 106 -15.56 9.46 -6.23
CA ARG A 106 -16.21 10.55 -5.49
C ARG A 106 -16.21 11.84 -6.31
N ASP A 107 -15.08 12.17 -6.92
CA ASP A 107 -14.94 13.40 -7.70
C ASP A 107 -15.75 13.32 -9.00
N ARG A 108 -15.80 12.15 -9.63
CA ARG A 108 -16.68 11.86 -10.77
C ARG A 108 -18.15 12.12 -10.44
N ARG A 109 -18.64 11.60 -9.30
CA ARG A 109 -20.03 11.83 -8.86
C ARG A 109 -20.33 13.31 -8.56
N LYS A 110 -19.38 14.03 -7.98
CA LYS A 110 -19.53 15.47 -7.75
C LYS A 110 -19.64 16.23 -9.07
N GLN A 111 -18.83 15.87 -10.07
CA GLN A 111 -18.90 16.49 -11.38
C GLN A 111 -20.24 16.19 -12.08
N GLU A 112 -20.69 14.94 -12.07
CA GLU A 112 -21.99 14.55 -12.63
C GLU A 112 -23.16 15.29 -11.97
N ALA A 113 -23.11 15.51 -10.65
CA ALA A 113 -24.11 16.29 -9.93
C ALA A 113 -24.11 17.77 -10.36
N ARG A 114 -22.93 18.37 -10.57
CA ARG A 114 -22.78 19.75 -11.07
C ARG A 114 -23.33 19.88 -12.49
N ASP A 115 -22.95 18.97 -13.38
CA ASP A 115 -23.41 18.97 -14.77
C ASP A 115 -24.93 18.82 -14.84
N LYS A 116 -25.51 17.95 -14.00
CA LYS A 116 -26.96 17.79 -13.90
C LYS A 116 -27.66 19.06 -13.40
N ALA A 117 -27.11 19.71 -12.38
CA ALA A 117 -27.66 20.96 -11.86
C ALA A 117 -27.64 22.07 -12.92
N MET A 118 -26.52 22.22 -13.64
CA MET A 118 -26.37 23.19 -14.73
C MET A 118 -27.40 22.95 -15.86
N ARG A 119 -27.59 21.69 -16.27
CA ARG A 119 -28.61 21.36 -17.28
C ARG A 119 -30.03 21.64 -16.80
N ALA A 120 -30.32 21.35 -15.53
CA ALA A 120 -31.64 21.64 -14.96
C ALA A 120 -31.93 23.15 -14.91
N GLU A 121 -30.93 23.96 -14.57
CA GLU A 121 -31.02 25.42 -14.60
C GLU A 121 -31.24 25.95 -16.01
N GLN A 122 -30.46 25.48 -16.99
CA GLN A 122 -30.62 25.85 -18.40
C GLN A 122 -32.03 25.51 -18.92
N ASN A 123 -32.51 24.29 -18.67
CA ASN A 123 -33.84 23.87 -19.08
C ASN A 123 -34.94 24.75 -18.45
N ALA A 124 -34.78 25.14 -17.18
CA ALA A 124 -35.73 26.02 -16.51
C ALA A 124 -35.76 27.45 -17.13
N LEU A 125 -34.61 27.96 -17.55
CA LEU A 125 -34.51 29.25 -18.28
C LEU A 125 -35.17 29.16 -19.66
N ASP A 126 -34.95 28.05 -20.38
CA ASP A 126 -35.53 27.81 -21.70
C ASP A 126 -37.06 27.68 -21.62
N GLU A 127 -37.59 26.93 -20.64
CA GLU A 127 -39.03 26.83 -20.39
C GLU A 127 -39.65 28.19 -19.99
N ALA A 128 -38.93 29.02 -19.24
CA ALA A 128 -39.40 30.35 -18.87
C ALA A 128 -39.37 31.34 -20.06
N SER A 129 -38.44 31.19 -21.00
CA SER A 129 -38.39 32.01 -22.21
C SER A 129 -39.51 31.63 -23.19
N GLN A 130 -39.77 30.33 -23.38
CA GLN A 130 -40.87 29.84 -24.22
C GLN A 130 -42.24 30.29 -23.71
N ARG A 131 -42.48 30.23 -22.39
CA ARG A 131 -43.73 30.73 -21.79
C ARG A 131 -43.97 32.22 -22.04
N ARG A 132 -42.92 33.05 -21.94
CA ARG A 132 -43.01 34.50 -22.22
C ARG A 132 -43.19 34.81 -23.71
N GLY A 133 -42.51 34.08 -24.59
CA GLY A 133 -42.66 34.23 -26.04
C GLY A 133 -44.07 33.87 -26.53
N HIS A 134 -44.71 32.87 -25.91
CA HIS A 134 -46.08 32.48 -26.24
C HIS A 134 -47.13 33.52 -25.81
N THR A 135 -46.91 34.25 -24.70
CA THR A 135 -47.81 35.31 -24.23
C THR A 135 -47.66 36.64 -24.97
N SER A 136 -46.66 36.80 -25.84
CA SER A 136 -46.47 37.99 -26.69
C SER A 136 -46.83 37.77 -28.17
N GLY A 137 -47.53 36.67 -28.49
CA GLY A 137 -48.18 36.48 -29.80
C GLY A 137 -49.26 37.55 -30.07
N PRO A 138 -49.51 37.91 -31.34
CA PRO A 138 -49.90 39.26 -31.75
C PRO A 138 -51.28 39.67 -31.21
N VAL A 139 -51.33 40.86 -30.62
CA VAL A 139 -52.56 41.61 -30.44
C VAL A 139 -53.03 42.01 -31.84
N ALA A 140 -54.08 41.35 -32.32
CA ALA A 140 -54.82 41.72 -33.52
C ALA A 140 -55.59 43.05 -33.30
#